data_AF-A0A2R6LMF6-F1
#
_entry.id   AF-A0A2R6LMF6-F1
#
_cell.length_a   1.000
_cell.length_b   1.000
_cell.length_c   1.000
_cell.angle_alpha   90.00
_cell.angle_beta   90.00
_cell.angle_gamma   90.00
#
_symmetry.space_group_name_H-M   'P 1'
#
loop_
_entity.id
_entity.type
_entity.pdbx_description
1 polymer ?
#
loop_
_entity_poly.entity_id
_entity_poly.type
_entity_poly.pdbx_seq_one_letter_code
_entity_poly.pdbx_strand_id
1 'polypeptide(L)'
;MAFAGCGGVGGSLEIADTSSQSTATGNVVVSVLVENTGDSEDSATLQSQVDVQGGDTYTDRRDISVPGGGSNSYDFEFDIAIDESLEASEYEYSASFV
;
A
#
# COMPACT_ATOMS: atom_id res chain seq x y z
N MET A 1 -2.36 -15.78 4.47
CA MET A 1 -1.49 -15.39 5.60
C MET A 1 -2.10 -14.15 6.22
N ALA A 2 -2.34 -14.15 7.53
CA ALA A 2 -2.90 -13.00 8.23
C ALA A 2 -1.75 -12.12 8.69
N PHE A 3 -1.53 -10.99 8.01
CA PHE A 3 -0.59 -9.98 8.48
C PHE A 3 -1.28 -9.16 9.55
N ALA A 4 -0.78 -9.29 10.78
CA ALA A 4 -1.14 -8.44 11.90
C ALA A 4 -0.59 -7.03 11.64
N GLY A 5 -1.47 -6.06 11.36
CA GLY A 5 -1.17 -4.64 11.39
C GLY A 5 -1.83 -4.00 12.60
N CYS A 6 -1.23 -4.15 13.77
CA CYS A 6 -1.62 -3.43 14.99
C CYS A 6 -1.09 -2.00 14.91
N GLY A 7 -1.99 -1.01 14.95
CA GLY A 7 -1.72 0.37 15.43
C GLY A 7 -0.85 1.25 14.53
N GLY A 8 -1.44 1.83 13.49
CA GLY A 8 -0.87 2.99 12.79
C GLY A 8 -1.28 4.29 13.47
N VAL A 9 -0.29 5.13 13.77
CA VAL A 9 -0.44 6.51 14.26
C VAL A 9 -1.06 7.35 13.13
N GLY A 10 -2.39 7.45 13.08
CA GLY A 10 -3.07 8.07 11.92
C GLY A 10 -4.51 8.48 12.20
N GLY A 11 -4.75 9.23 13.28
CA GLY A 11 -6.06 9.86 13.50
C GLY A 11 -7.25 8.91 13.40
N SER A 12 -8.27 9.33 12.65
CA SER A 12 -9.50 8.57 12.33
C SER A 12 -9.40 7.73 11.05
N LEU A 13 -8.20 7.64 10.45
CA LEU A 13 -7.97 6.91 9.21
C LEU A 13 -7.53 5.47 9.48
N GLU A 14 -8.13 4.54 8.76
CA GLU A 14 -7.88 3.11 8.89
C GLU A 14 -7.66 2.49 7.51
N ILE A 15 -6.72 1.56 7.40
CA ILE A 15 -6.54 0.77 6.17
C ILE A 15 -7.57 -0.34 6.19
N ALA A 16 -8.58 -0.22 5.34
CA ALA A 16 -9.67 -1.17 5.20
C ALA A 16 -9.22 -2.43 4.46
N ASP A 17 -8.45 -2.24 3.38
CA ASP A 17 -7.98 -3.33 2.53
C ASP A 17 -6.65 -2.98 1.87
N THR A 18 -5.86 -3.98 1.54
CA THR A 18 -4.62 -3.84 0.77
C THR A 18 -4.51 -5.02 -0.18
N SER A 19 -4.57 -4.71 -1.47
CA SER A 19 -4.48 -5.67 -2.55
C SER A 19 -3.27 -5.38 -3.42
N SER A 20 -2.66 -6.41 -3.97
CA SER A 20 -1.60 -6.27 -4.96
C SER A 20 -1.97 -7.05 -6.22
N GLN A 21 -1.65 -6.45 -7.36
CA GLN A 21 -1.84 -7.05 -8.66
C GLN A 21 -0.55 -6.93 -9.45
N SER A 22 0.04 -8.07 -9.82
CA SER A 22 1.11 -8.09 -10.80
C SER A 22 0.53 -8.06 -12.21
N THR A 23 1.07 -7.18 -13.04
CA THR A 23 0.77 -7.12 -14.46
C THR A 23 1.72 -8.04 -15.21
N ALA A 24 1.28 -8.58 -16.36
CA ALA A 24 2.10 -9.47 -17.18
C ALA A 24 3.40 -8.83 -17.72
N THR A 25 3.55 -7.51 -17.55
CA THR A 25 4.70 -6.71 -17.99
C THR A 25 5.70 -6.42 -16.85
N GLY A 26 5.54 -7.04 -15.67
CA GLY A 26 6.46 -6.86 -14.53
C GLY A 26 6.04 -5.77 -13.53
N ASN A 27 5.06 -4.92 -13.86
CA ASN A 27 4.61 -3.89 -12.92
C ASN A 27 3.77 -4.51 -11.80
N VAL A 28 4.03 -4.10 -10.57
CA VAL A 28 3.20 -4.43 -9.40
C VAL A 28 2.38 -3.20 -9.04
N VAL A 29 1.07 -3.35 -9.05
CA VAL A 29 0.14 -2.32 -8.59
C VAL A 29 -0.35 -2.70 -7.21
N VAL A 30 -0.07 -1.88 -6.21
CA VAL A 30 -0.59 -2.04 -4.84
C VAL A 30 -1.75 -1.06 -4.65
N SER A 31 -2.95 -1.61 -4.51
CA SER A 31 -4.17 -0.86 -4.22
C SER A 31 -4.45 -0.89 -2.72
N VAL A 32 -4.49 0.28 -2.10
CA VAL A 32 -4.79 0.43 -0.67
C VAL A 32 -6.11 1.16 -0.50
N LEU A 33 -7.07 0.52 0.16
CA LEU A 33 -8.33 1.14 0.52
C LEU A 33 -8.20 1.75 1.92
N VAL A 34 -8.39 3.06 2.02
CA VAL A 34 -8.38 3.79 3.29
C VAL A 34 -9.79 4.29 3.58
N GLU A 35 -10.26 4.02 4.79
CA GLU A 35 -11.52 4.53 5.32
C GLU A 35 -11.27 5.55 6.43
N ASN A 36 -12.14 6.56 6.52
CA ASN A 36 -12.16 7.52 7.60
C ASN A 36 -13.38 7.23 8.48
N THR A 37 -13.14 6.70 9.67
CA THR A 37 -14.19 6.39 10.66
C THR A 37 -14.58 7.59 11.51
N GLY A 38 -13.90 8.73 11.35
CA GLY A 38 -14.20 10.00 12.00
C GLY A 38 -15.25 10.82 11.25
N ASP A 39 -15.82 11.81 11.93
CA ASP A 39 -16.86 12.69 11.38
C ASP A 39 -16.31 13.86 10.55
N SER A 40 -14.99 14.03 10.48
CA SER A 40 -14.32 15.15 9.80
C SER A 40 -13.26 14.64 8.83
N GLU A 41 -12.97 15.44 7.79
CA GLU A 41 -11.86 15.14 6.88
C GLU A 41 -10.55 15.01 7.65
N ASP A 42 -9.81 13.95 7.33
CA ASP A 42 -8.54 13.64 7.94
C ASP A 42 -7.52 13.33 6.84
N SER A 43 -6.24 13.60 7.12
CA SER A 43 -5.16 13.46 6.15
C SER A 43 -3.96 12.78 6.79
N ALA A 44 -3.37 11.85 6.05
CA ALA A 44 -2.18 11.12 6.50
C ALA A 44 -1.23 10.89 5.32
N THR A 45 0.01 10.51 5.63
CA THR A 45 0.93 10.01 4.61
C THR A 45 0.79 8.50 4.56
N LEU A 46 0.35 7.98 3.43
CA LEU A 46 0.31 6.55 3.17
C LEU A 46 1.63 6.13 2.54
N GLN A 47 2.30 5.17 3.16
CA GLN A 47 3.51 4.52 2.66
C GLN A 47 3.14 3.13 2.14
N SER A 48 3.54 2.83 0.90
CA SER A 48 3.49 1.48 0.34
C SER A 48 4.90 1.01 0.05
N GLN A 49 5.18 -0.25 0.40
CA GLN A 49 6.49 -0.86 0.22
C GLN A 49 6.33 -2.24 -0.40
N VAL A 50 7.15 -2.51 -1.42
CA VAL A 50 7.27 -3.81 -2.07
C VAL A 50 8.72 -4.28 -1.95
N ASP A 51 8.91 -5.35 -1.20
CA ASP A 51 10.19 -6.03 -1.05
C ASP A 51 10.24 -7.24 -1.98
N VAL A 52 11.20 -7.20 -2.90
CA VAL A 52 11.48 -8.31 -3.81
C VAL A 52 12.50 -9.22 -3.16
N GLN A 53 12.13 -10.46 -2.84
CA GLN A 53 13.04 -11.36 -2.14
C GLN A 53 14.23 -11.73 -3.05
N GLY A 54 15.42 -11.20 -2.73
CA GLY A 54 16.63 -11.36 -3.54
C GLY A 54 16.89 -10.22 -4.54
N GLY A 55 16.03 -9.19 -4.55
CA GLY A 55 16.14 -8.00 -5.39
C GLY A 55 16.21 -6.70 -4.58
N ASP A 56 15.64 -5.64 -5.15
CA ASP A 56 15.56 -4.31 -4.56
C ASP A 56 14.26 -4.11 -3.77
N THR A 57 14.29 -3.16 -2.83
CA THR A 57 13.11 -2.73 -2.07
C THR A 57 12.57 -1.44 -2.68
N TYR A 58 11.31 -1.47 -3.08
CA TYR A 58 10.60 -0.33 -3.64
C TYR A 58 9.72 0.30 -2.57
N THR A 59 9.84 1.60 -2.36
CA THR A 59 9.02 2.33 -1.38
C THR A 59 8.47 3.59 -2.01
N ASP A 60 7.15 3.75 -1.93
CA ASP A 60 6.47 4.97 -2.37
C ASP A 60 5.65 5.56 -1.22
N ARG A 61 5.49 6.88 -1.24
CA ARG A 61 4.75 7.61 -0.22
C ARG A 61 3.86 8.63 -0.89
N ARG A 62 2.60 8.67 -0.47
CA ARG A 62 1.61 9.61 -0.96
C ARG A 62 0.82 10.22 0.19
N ASP A 63 0.73 11.55 0.19
CA ASP A 63 -0.21 12.26 1.04
C ASP A 63 -1.65 11.98 0.58
N ILE A 64 -2.49 11.57 1.51
CA ILE A 64 -3.89 11.23 1.28
C ILE A 64 -4.80 12.11 2.12
N SER A 65 -6.00 12.38 1.61
CA SER A 65 -7.07 13.03 2.36
C SER A 65 -8.38 12.29 2.11
N VAL A 66 -9.05 11.90 3.18
CA VAL A 66 -10.31 11.15 3.11
C VAL A 66 -11.37 11.91 3.91
N PRO A 67 -12.52 12.24 3.30
CA PRO A 67 -13.60 12.91 4.01
C PRO A 67 -14.16 12.03 5.13
N GLY A 68 -14.63 12.65 6.21
CA GLY A 68 -15.21 11.95 7.35
C GLY A 68 -16.38 11.05 6.96
N GLY A 69 -16.38 9.81 7.45
CA GLY A 69 -17.36 8.77 7.11
C GLY A 69 -17.25 8.26 5.67
N GLY A 70 -16.18 8.62 4.95
CA GLY A 70 -15.91 8.18 3.58
C GLY A 70 -14.77 7.18 3.49
N SER A 71 -14.56 6.64 2.29
CA SER A 71 -13.39 5.84 1.96
C SER A 71 -12.86 6.25 0.59
N ASN A 72 -11.55 6.05 0.40
CA ASN A 72 -10.88 6.33 -0.86
C ASN A 72 -9.82 5.26 -1.15
N SER A 73 -9.63 4.92 -2.41
CA SER A 73 -8.64 3.95 -2.86
C SER A 73 -7.43 4.66 -3.45
N TYR A 74 -6.24 4.21 -3.08
CA TYR A 74 -4.98 4.75 -3.54
C TYR A 74 -4.13 3.65 -4.16
N ASP A 75 -3.81 3.83 -5.44
CA ASP A 75 -2.98 2.90 -6.20
C ASP A 75 -1.53 3.40 -6.24
N PHE A 76 -0.61 2.49 -5.94
CA PHE A 76 0.84 2.65 -6.04
C PHE A 76 1.36 1.73 -7.14
N GLU A 77 1.97 2.32 -8.15
CA GLU A 77 2.53 1.60 -9.28
C GLU A 77 4.04 1.46 -9.08
N PHE A 78 4.50 0.22 -8.96
CA PHE A 78 5.91 -0.13 -8.85
C PHE A 78 6.37 -0.80 -10.14
N ASP A 79 7.27 -0.13 -10.84
CA ASP A 79 7.94 -0.64 -12.03
C ASP A 79 9.06 -1.61 -11.57
N ILE A 80 8.72 -2.90 -11.46
CA ILE A 80 9.69 -3.95 -11.15
C ILE A 80 10.11 -4.58 -12.46
N ALA A 81 11.42 -4.63 -12.71
CA ALA A 81 11.94 -5.24 -13.93
C ALA A 81 11.52 -6.70 -14.02
N ILE A 82 11.09 -7.15 -15.21
CA ILE A 82 10.64 -8.54 -15.42
C ILE A 82 11.73 -9.55 -15.02
N ASP A 83 13.00 -9.25 -15.28
CA ASP A 83 14.13 -10.09 -14.87
C ASP A 83 14.16 -10.28 -13.34
N GLU A 84 14.03 -9.19 -12.59
CA GLU A 84 13.97 -9.22 -11.12
C GLU A 84 12.71 -9.97 -10.64
N SER A 85 11.60 -9.78 -11.36
CA SER A 85 10.32 -10.40 -11.07
C SER A 85 10.29 -11.92 -11.29
N LEU A 86 11.04 -12.42 -12.27
CA LEU A 86 11.18 -13.85 -12.57
C LEU A 86 12.19 -14.55 -11.64
N GLU A 87 13.17 -13.81 -11.13
CA GLU A 87 14.12 -14.31 -10.13
C GLU A 87 13.55 -14.27 -8.71
N ALA A 88 12.63 -13.33 -8.45
CA ALA A 88 11.89 -13.22 -7.21
C ALA A 88 11.02 -14.46 -6.99
N SER A 89 11.37 -15.22 -5.95
CA SER A 89 10.57 -16.39 -5.55
C SER A 89 9.28 -15.97 -4.83
N GLU A 90 9.30 -14.82 -4.14
CA GLU A 90 8.18 -14.24 -3.38
C GLU A 90 8.29 -12.69 -3.38
N TYR A 91 7.13 -12.03 -3.38
CA TYR A 91 7.00 -10.58 -3.17
C TYR A 91 6.34 -10.36 -1.82
N GLU A 92 6.94 -9.52 -0.98
CA GLU A 92 6.31 -9.05 0.23
C GLU A 92 5.86 -7.61 0.03
N TYR A 93 4.58 -7.34 0.27
CA TYR A 93 4.01 -6.01 0.14
C TYR A 93 3.41 -5.58 1.47
N SER A 94 3.61 -4.33 1.82
CA SER A 94 3.07 -3.73 3.04
C SER A 94 2.60 -2.30 2.79
N ALA A 95 1.58 -1.89 3.53
CA ALA A 95 1.08 -0.53 3.53
C ALA A 95 0.93 -0.06 4.98
N SER A 96 1.37 1.16 5.26
CA SER A 96 1.34 1.74 6.60
C SER A 96 1.21 3.26 6.54
N PHE A 97 0.66 3.87 7.59
CA PHE A 97 0.69 5.31 7.77
C PHE A 97 2.03 5.72 8.42
N VAL A 98 2.58 6.86 7.99
CA VAL A 98 3.83 7.45 8.51
C VAL A 98 3.65 8.87 9.03
#